data_AF-A0A290QNF3-F1
#
_entry.id   AF-A0A290QNF3-F1
#
_cell.length_a   1.000
_cell.length_b   1.000
_cell.length_c   1.000
_cell.angle_alpha   90.00
_cell.angle_beta   90.00
_cell.angle_gamma   90.00
#
_symmetry.space_group_name_H-M   'P 1'
#
loop_
_entity.id
_entity.type
_entity.pdbx_description
1 polymer ?
#
loop_
_entity_poly.entity_id
_entity_poly.type
_entity_poly.pdbx_seq_one_letter_code
_entity_poly.pdbx_strand_id
1 'polypeptide(L)'
;MDPGIPTWAADIIAKLERIERALAKQPEQSETVTVAEACAMTGHKNYFGLLPWAKKWNLAPYKRGHYRREDVRAAIARAALTFGNTVRRKKRAMT
;
A
#
# COMPACT_ATOMS: atom_id res chain seq x y z
N MET A 1 -14.89 7.24 -33.41
CA MET A 1 -13.85 8.16 -32.92
C MET A 1 -14.53 9.51 -32.76
N ASP A 2 -14.88 9.90 -31.54
CA ASP A 2 -15.39 11.24 -31.25
C ASP A 2 -14.24 12.25 -31.34
N PRO A 3 -14.34 13.30 -32.17
CA PRO A 3 -13.24 14.22 -32.46
C PRO A 3 -12.91 15.21 -31.32
N GLY A 4 -13.53 15.06 -30.14
CA GLY A 4 -13.41 15.99 -29.02
C GLY A 4 -12.45 15.58 -27.90
N ILE A 5 -11.89 14.37 -27.94
CA ILE A 5 -10.96 13.90 -26.89
C ILE A 5 -9.54 14.22 -27.34
N PRO A 6 -8.85 15.18 -26.71
CA PRO A 6 -7.47 15.48 -27.06
C PRO A 6 -6.60 14.24 -26.79
N THR A 7 -5.63 13.98 -27.64
CA THR A 7 -4.83 12.75 -27.67
C THR A 7 -4.19 12.39 -26.33
N TRP A 8 -3.84 13.39 -25.51
CA TRP A 8 -3.32 13.18 -24.15
C TRP A 8 -4.33 12.53 -23.20
N ALA A 9 -5.63 12.79 -23.37
CA ALA A 9 -6.69 12.17 -22.57
C ALA A 9 -6.95 10.73 -23.02
N ALA A 10 -6.86 10.44 -24.32
CA ALA A 10 -6.92 9.07 -24.83
C ALA A 10 -5.76 8.20 -24.30
N ASP A 11 -4.56 8.77 -24.18
CA ASP A 11 -3.40 8.08 -23.56
C ASP A 11 -3.61 7.80 -22.07
N ILE A 12 -4.28 8.71 -21.34
CA ILE A 12 -4.64 8.50 -19.94
C ILE A 12 -5.68 7.38 -19.82
N ILE A 13 -6.71 7.37 -20.68
CA ILE A 13 -7.75 6.33 -20.69
C ILE A 13 -7.12 4.96 -21.00
N ALA A 14 -6.24 4.87 -22.00
CA ALA A 14 -5.56 3.62 -22.34
C ALA A 14 -4.64 3.12 -21.20
N LYS A 15 -4.04 4.02 -20.41
CA LYS A 15 -3.27 3.64 -19.21
C LYS A 15 -4.19 3.15 -18.10
N LEU A 16 -5.33 3.80 -17.89
CA LEU A 16 -6.32 3.37 -16.89
C LEU A 16 -6.88 2.00 -17.21
N GLU A 17 -7.24 1.72 -18.47
CA GLU A 17 -7.74 0.40 -18.89
C GLU A 17 -6.70 -0.72 -18.68
N ARG A 18 -5.40 -0.44 -18.89
CA ARG A 18 -4.34 -1.42 -18.59
C ARG A 18 -4.24 -1.70 -17.10
N ILE A 19 -4.41 -0.68 -16.26
CA ILE A 19 -4.39 -0.82 -14.80
C ILE A 19 -5.61 -1.62 -14.34
N GLU A 20 -6.80 -1.34 -14.86
CA GLU A 20 -8.01 -2.08 -14.54
C GLU A 20 -7.94 -3.55 -14.99
N ARG A 21 -7.42 -3.83 -16.18
CA ARG A 21 -7.18 -5.21 -16.63
C ARG A 21 -6.13 -5.93 -15.80
N ALA A 22 -5.13 -5.23 -15.28
CA ALA A 22 -4.13 -5.80 -14.37
C ALA A 22 -4.70 -6.06 -12.97
N LEU A 23 -5.62 -5.20 -12.50
CA LEU A 23 -6.32 -5.34 -11.23
C LEU A 23 -7.36 -6.47 -11.27
N ALA A 24 -8.12 -6.59 -12.36
CA ALA A 24 -9.15 -7.63 -12.55
C ALA A 24 -8.56 -9.05 -12.68
N LYS A 25 -7.27 -9.17 -13.02
CA LYS A 25 -6.53 -10.44 -13.05
C LYS A 25 -5.94 -10.84 -11.70
N GLN A 26 -6.06 -10.01 -10.67
CA GLN A 26 -5.63 -10.42 -9.34
C GLN A 26 -6.69 -11.37 -8.78
N PRO A 27 -6.32 -12.64 -8.49
CA PRO A 27 -7.25 -13.57 -7.86
C PRO A 27 -7.82 -12.94 -6.60
N GLU A 28 -9.06 -13.28 -6.26
CA GLU A 28 -9.75 -12.97 -4.99
C GLU A 28 -8.70 -12.80 -3.89
N GLN A 29 -8.44 -11.54 -3.50
CA GLN A 29 -7.26 -11.24 -2.72
C GLN A 29 -7.37 -11.96 -1.38
N SER A 30 -6.56 -13.00 -1.18
CA SER A 30 -6.54 -13.79 0.03
C SER A 30 -6.59 -12.88 1.27
N GLU A 31 -7.51 -13.22 2.18
CA GLU A 31 -7.71 -12.55 3.48
C GLU A 31 -6.37 -12.46 4.24
N THR A 32 -5.49 -13.43 4.02
CA THR A 32 -4.15 -13.47 4.60
C THR A 32 -3.05 -13.23 3.57
N VAL A 33 -1.98 -12.57 4.01
CA VAL A 33 -0.72 -12.42 3.28
C VAL A 33 0.41 -13.12 4.03
N THR A 34 1.36 -13.69 3.30
CA THR A 34 2.59 -14.26 3.84
C THR A 34 3.49 -13.16 4.43
N VAL A 35 4.47 -13.55 5.24
CA VAL A 35 5.52 -12.63 5.73
C VAL A 35 6.24 -11.92 4.57
N ALA A 36 6.51 -12.63 3.47
CA ALA A 36 7.21 -12.05 2.31
C ALA A 36 6.36 -10.97 1.62
N GLU A 37 5.06 -11.23 1.44
CA GLU A 37 4.12 -10.24 0.90
C GLU A 37 3.94 -9.06 1.85
N ALA A 38 3.83 -9.31 3.16
CA ALA A 38 3.76 -8.25 4.16
C ALA A 38 5.02 -7.36 4.13
N CYS A 39 6.20 -7.96 3.98
CA CYS A 39 7.46 -7.23 3.78
C CYS A 39 7.41 -6.37 2.51
N ALA A 40 6.95 -6.92 1.38
CA ALA A 40 6.82 -6.17 0.13
C ALA A 40 5.82 -5.00 0.25
N MET A 41 4.67 -5.22 0.89
CA MET A 41 3.64 -4.19 1.10
C MET A 41 4.10 -3.05 2.01
N THR A 42 4.96 -3.34 2.97
CA THR A 42 5.47 -2.37 3.96
C THR A 42 6.82 -1.76 3.57
N GLY A 43 7.43 -2.23 2.47
CA GLY A 43 8.74 -1.76 1.99
C GLY A 43 9.94 -2.30 2.77
N HIS A 44 9.77 -3.39 3.52
CA HIS A 44 10.86 -4.04 4.25
C HIS A 44 11.52 -5.15 3.42
N LYS A 45 12.85 -5.29 3.52
CA LYS A 45 13.61 -6.31 2.75
C LYS A 45 13.42 -7.73 3.27
N ASN A 46 13.17 -7.89 4.56
CA ASN A 46 13.05 -9.20 5.21
C ASN A 46 12.23 -9.09 6.51
N TYR A 47 11.89 -10.25 7.07
CA TYR A 47 11.12 -10.37 8.30
C TYR A 47 11.76 -9.66 9.50
N PHE A 48 13.09 -9.73 9.64
CA PHE A 48 13.80 -9.07 10.74
C PHE A 48 13.68 -7.54 10.67
N GLY A 49 13.62 -6.97 9.47
CA GLY A 49 13.33 -5.55 9.27
C GLY A 49 11.86 -5.19 9.53
N LEU A 50 10.93 -6.11 9.25
CA LEU A 50 9.50 -5.94 9.50
C LEU A 50 9.16 -6.02 11.00
N LEU A 51 9.83 -6.87 11.77
CA LEU A 51 9.52 -7.16 13.18
C LEU A 51 9.41 -5.92 14.10
N PRO A 52 10.41 -5.01 14.15
CA PRO A 52 10.33 -3.81 14.97
C PRO A 52 9.19 -2.88 14.53
N TRP A 53 8.95 -2.79 13.23
CA TRP A 53 7.87 -1.99 12.65
C TRP A 53 6.50 -2.59 13.00
N ALA A 54 6.35 -3.90 12.85
CA ALA A 54 5.13 -4.62 13.20
C ALA A 54 4.78 -4.43 14.68
N LYS A 55 5.77 -4.55 15.59
CA LYS A 55 5.59 -4.28 17.02
C LYS A 55 5.15 -2.83 17.27
N LYS A 56 5.77 -1.86 16.59
CA LYS A 56 5.41 -0.43 16.71
C LYS A 56 3.96 -0.13 16.30
N TRP A 57 3.44 -0.85 15.30
CA TRP A 57 2.09 -0.63 14.76
C TRP A 57 1.05 -1.64 15.23
N ASN A 58 1.38 -2.42 16.27
CA ASN A 58 0.55 -3.49 16.82
C ASN A 58 0.04 -4.48 15.75
N LEU A 59 0.89 -4.80 14.78
CA LEU A 59 0.61 -5.79 13.74
C LEU A 59 1.00 -7.17 14.25
N ALA A 60 0.01 -7.96 14.64
CA ALA A 60 0.20 -9.33 15.10
C ALA A 60 0.10 -10.33 13.94
N PRO A 61 0.92 -11.41 13.94
CA PRO A 61 0.72 -12.52 13.02
C PRO A 61 -0.63 -13.19 13.30
N TYR A 62 -1.38 -13.50 12.24
CA TYR A 62 -2.69 -14.15 12.35
C TYR A 62 -2.58 -15.66 12.50
N LYS A 63 -1.67 -16.25 11.70
CA LYS A 63 -1.29 -17.66 11.76
C LYS A 63 0.20 -17.75 11.45
N ARG A 64 0.84 -18.90 11.73
CA ARG A 64 2.28 -19.06 11.53
C ARG A 64 2.69 -18.64 10.12
N GLY A 65 3.58 -17.64 10.03
CA GLY A 65 4.08 -17.11 8.76
C GLY A 65 3.12 -16.24 7.94
N HIS A 66 1.96 -15.84 8.50
CA HIS A 66 0.98 -15.03 7.79
C HIS A 66 0.38 -13.92 8.66
N TYR A 67 -0.04 -12.84 8.00
CA TYR A 67 -0.77 -11.71 8.56
C TYR A 67 -2.13 -11.59 7.88
N ARG A 68 -3.13 -11.00 8.53
CA ARG A 68 -4.33 -10.55 7.81
C ARG A 68 -3.97 -9.36 6.94
N ARG A 69 -4.41 -9.39 5.69
CA ARG A 69 -4.16 -8.32 4.71
C ARG A 69 -4.70 -6.99 5.20
N GLU A 70 -5.89 -7.00 5.81
CA GLU A 70 -6.53 -5.81 6.37
C GLU A 70 -5.71 -5.19 7.50
N ASP A 71 -5.18 -6.01 8.42
CA ASP A 71 -4.34 -5.54 9.52
C ASP A 71 -3.04 -4.90 9.01
N VAL A 72 -2.43 -5.50 7.99
CA VAL A 72 -1.24 -4.93 7.33
C VAL A 72 -1.57 -3.60 6.69
N ARG A 73 -2.69 -3.50 5.95
CA ARG A 73 -3.14 -2.24 5.35
C ARG A 73 -3.44 -1.17 6.39
N ALA A 74 -4.13 -1.53 7.47
CA ALA A 74 -4.45 -0.62 8.56
C ALA A 74 -3.17 -0.12 9.25
N ALA A 75 -2.18 -1.00 9.46
CA ALA A 75 -0.88 -0.61 10.01
C ALA A 75 -0.14 0.38 9.09
N ILE A 76 -0.14 0.14 7.78
CA ILE A 76 0.44 1.05 6.78
C ILE A 76 -0.27 2.40 6.81
N ALA A 77 -1.61 2.42 6.83
CA ALA A 77 -2.39 3.65 6.90
C ALA A 77 -2.07 4.46 8.17
N ARG A 78 -2.00 3.79 9.34
CA ARG A 78 -1.58 4.43 10.61
C ARG A 78 -0.18 5.01 10.52
N ALA A 79 0.76 4.29 9.91
CA ALA A 79 2.13 4.75 9.70
C ALA A 79 2.20 5.98 8.78
N ALA A 80 1.48 5.94 7.65
CA ALA A 80 1.42 7.04 6.69
C ALA A 80 0.81 8.31 7.32
N LEU A 81 -0.28 8.17 8.07
CA LEU A 81 -0.90 9.30 8.79
C LEU A 81 0.04 9.90 9.83
N THR A 82 0.77 9.07 10.57
CA THR A 82 1.72 9.54 11.58
C THR A 82 2.90 10.27 10.94
N PHE A 83 3.44 9.75 9.85
CA PHE A 83 4.50 10.40 9.08
C PHE A 83 4.01 11.72 8.48
N GLY A 84 2.84 11.72 7.84
CA GLY A 84 2.22 12.93 7.28
C GLY A 84 2.00 14.03 8.33
N ASN A 85 1.52 13.66 9.52
CA ASN A 85 1.37 14.58 10.65
C ASN A 85 2.72 15.13 11.15
N THR A 86 3.76 14.30 11.17
CA THR A 86 5.12 14.71 11.56
C THR A 86 5.71 15.70 10.57
N VAL A 87 5.60 15.43 9.27
CA VAL A 87 6.06 16.33 8.20
C VAL A 87 5.29 17.66 8.24
N ARG A 88 3.97 17.62 8.48
CA ARG A 88 3.14 18.83 8.59
C ARG A 88 3.51 19.70 9.79
N ARG A 89 3.80 19.09 10.95
CA ARG A 89 4.29 19.82 12.13
C ARG A 89 5.66 20.46 11.87
N LYS A 90 6.58 19.74 11.22
CA LYS A 90 7.91 20.29 10.88
C LYS A 90 7.84 21.45 9.89
N LYS A 91 6.89 21.43 8.93
CA LYS A 91 6.63 22.57 8.04
C LYS A 91 6.11 23.80 8.81
N ARG A 92 5.20 23.61 9.77
CA ARG A 92 4.68 24.71 10.61
C ARG A 92 5.72 25.33 11.53
N ALA A 93 6.76 24.59 11.93
CA ALA A 93 7.83 25.11 12.80
C ALA A 93 8.93 25.89 12.03
N MET A 94 8.93 25.82 10.70
CA MET A 94 9.84 26.60 9.83
C MET A 94 9.18 27.88 9.27
N THR A 95 7.97 28.19 9.73
CA THR A 95 7.25 29.44 9.44
C THR A 95 7.06 30.19 10.75
#